data_AF-A0A8H5CKA2-F1
#
_entry.id   AF-A0A8H5CKA2-F1
#
_cell.length_a   1.000
_cell.length_b   1.000
_cell.length_c   1.000
_cell.angle_alpha   90.00
_cell.angle_beta   90.00
_cell.angle_gamma   90.00
#
_symmetry.space_group_name_H-M   'P 1'
#
loop_
_entity.id
_entity.type
_entity.pdbx_description
1 polymer ?
#
loop_
_entity_poly.entity_id
_entity_poly.type
_entity_poly.pdbx_seq_one_letter_code
_entity_poly.pdbx_strand_id
1 'polypeptide(L)'
;MWAAEEDNCDEYEKQLHRERELIGNFSLLEQEGMRFRRHHNTKETAVDILTALMAELPNEKTISARGRLVIAVIGATRAGKSSFVSALTGDHSIMEEASTTMDDIKEYEVHINGEPVIVIDTPGLDYRPSDREAVFKQLAAWLKAQARLIRRPRIYLDGIVVVHPIVPDDRTGNLIRQSFLIDQSNTLFGDRKSIYDKKDDSAYHRVVLATTMWDKPGIDRQRVEEQEKDMLKREWNIMQAAGAPMMRFENTPESAMRILERIVEERKADDPKYQFRRMRTGIEAIQDDINLLHQELEGIRHGQTELRNGQEALKRLPEWDRVIERVTNIE
;
A
#
# COMPACT_ATOMS: atom_id res chain seq x y z
N MET A 1 -19.01 30.67 44.52
CA MET A 1 -18.08 30.25 43.43
C MET A 1 -17.51 28.86 43.74
N TRP A 2 -18.28 27.94 44.35
CA TRP A 2 -17.89 26.55 44.71
C TRP A 2 -19.11 25.60 44.53
N ALA A 3 -19.75 25.63 43.36
CA ALA A 3 -20.93 24.79 43.09
C ALA A 3 -20.83 24.00 41.77
N ALA A 4 -19.66 24.02 41.12
CA ALA A 4 -19.43 23.33 39.84
C ALA A 4 -18.48 22.12 39.98
N GLU A 5 -17.95 21.84 41.19
CA GLU A 5 -17.02 20.73 41.42
C GLU A 5 -17.72 19.48 42.02
N GLU A 6 -18.90 19.62 42.65
CA GLU A 6 -19.62 18.48 43.25
C GLU A 6 -20.39 17.63 42.22
N ASP A 7 -21.02 18.24 41.20
CA ASP A 7 -21.80 17.53 40.18
C ASP A 7 -20.94 16.61 39.28
N ASN A 8 -19.68 16.98 39.05
CA ASN A 8 -18.78 16.22 38.17
C ASN A 8 -18.24 14.94 38.84
N CYS A 9 -18.18 14.92 40.17
CA CYS A 9 -17.74 13.76 40.95
C CYS A 9 -18.80 12.64 40.93
N ASP A 10 -20.07 13.02 41.03
CA ASP A 10 -21.21 12.10 41.06
C ASP A 10 -21.46 11.44 39.68
N GLU A 11 -21.23 12.18 38.59
CA GLU A 11 -21.27 11.63 37.23
C GLU A 11 -20.07 10.73 36.93
N TYR A 12 -18.87 11.07 37.42
CA TYR A 12 -17.68 10.23 37.31
C TYR A 12 -17.81 8.90 38.08
N GLU A 13 -18.38 8.92 39.29
CA GLU A 13 -18.66 7.70 40.05
C GLU A 13 -19.72 6.82 39.38
N LYS A 14 -20.79 7.41 38.82
CA LYS A 14 -21.78 6.69 38.02
C LYS A 14 -21.16 6.03 36.78
N GLN A 15 -20.23 6.73 36.13
CA GLN A 15 -19.51 6.21 34.97
C GLN A 15 -18.56 5.05 35.35
N LEU A 16 -17.83 5.18 36.46
CA LEU A 16 -17.01 4.12 37.05
C LEU A 16 -17.83 2.87 37.42
N HIS A 17 -19.03 3.06 37.98
CA HIS A 17 -19.91 1.96 38.36
C HIS A 17 -20.39 1.18 37.12
N ARG A 18 -20.87 1.89 36.09
CA ARG A 18 -21.24 1.27 34.79
C ARG A 18 -20.06 0.56 34.12
N GLU A 19 -18.87 1.12 34.19
CA GLU A 19 -17.68 0.48 33.63
C GLU A 19 -17.31 -0.80 34.37
N ARG A 20 -17.43 -0.84 35.70
CA ARG A 20 -17.26 -2.07 36.48
C ARG A 20 -18.31 -3.14 36.14
N GLU A 21 -19.56 -2.74 35.93
CA GLU A 21 -20.61 -3.66 35.45
C GLU A 21 -20.30 -4.20 34.05
N LEU A 22 -19.87 -3.34 33.14
CA LEU A 22 -19.43 -3.73 31.79
C LEU A 22 -18.26 -4.71 31.85
N ILE A 23 -17.19 -4.39 32.58
CA ILE A 23 -16.02 -5.28 32.75
C ILE A 23 -16.44 -6.61 33.39
N GLY A 24 -17.30 -6.58 34.41
CA GLY A 24 -17.84 -7.79 35.03
C GLY A 24 -18.58 -8.70 34.05
N ASN A 25 -19.37 -8.12 33.14
CA ASN A 25 -20.05 -8.84 32.06
C ASN A 25 -19.09 -9.42 31.01
N PHE A 26 -17.86 -8.91 30.95
CA PHE A 26 -16.79 -9.40 30.07
C PHE A 26 -15.70 -10.18 30.82
N SER A 27 -15.96 -10.62 32.05
CA SER A 27 -15.00 -11.39 32.87
C SER A 27 -14.46 -12.63 32.15
N LEU A 28 -15.25 -13.25 31.27
CA LEU A 28 -14.79 -14.34 30.39
C LEU A 28 -13.72 -13.89 29.39
N LEU A 29 -13.82 -12.68 28.85
CA LEU A 29 -12.83 -12.12 27.92
C LEU A 29 -11.52 -11.77 28.62
N GLU A 30 -11.56 -11.31 29.87
CA GLU A 30 -10.33 -11.09 30.67
C GLU A 30 -9.61 -12.41 30.95
N GLN A 31 -10.34 -13.50 31.20
CA GLN A 31 -9.77 -14.84 31.36
C GLN A 31 -9.10 -15.34 30.07
N GLU A 32 -9.63 -14.96 28.91
CA GLU A 32 -9.05 -15.20 27.58
C GLU A 32 -7.93 -14.20 27.22
N GLY A 33 -7.52 -13.33 28.15
CA GLY A 33 -6.36 -12.43 28.00
C GLY A 33 -6.66 -11.07 27.38
N MET A 34 -7.93 -10.71 27.17
CA MET A 34 -8.30 -9.35 26.75
C MET A 34 -8.04 -8.35 27.89
N ARG A 35 -7.53 -7.17 27.56
CA ARG A 35 -7.28 -6.08 28.51
C ARG A 35 -8.13 -4.86 28.18
N PHE A 36 -8.83 -4.33 29.19
CA PHE A 36 -9.57 -3.08 29.07
C PHE A 36 -8.65 -1.88 29.34
N ARG A 37 -8.77 -0.84 28.51
CA ARG A 37 -8.08 0.45 28.71
C ARG A 37 -9.06 1.58 28.47
N ARG A 38 -9.03 2.58 29.35
CA ARG A 38 -9.91 3.75 29.29
C ARG A 38 -9.28 4.86 28.46
N HIS A 39 -10.00 5.34 27.45
CA HIS A 39 -9.61 6.53 26.69
C HIS A 39 -10.32 7.77 27.26
N HIS A 40 -9.55 8.80 27.65
CA HIS A 40 -10.10 10.03 28.23
C HIS A 40 -10.20 11.17 27.20
N ASN A 41 -10.26 10.85 25.90
CA ASN A 41 -10.19 11.83 24.81
C ASN A 41 -8.95 12.74 24.90
N THR A 42 -7.85 12.22 25.48
CA THR A 42 -6.57 12.93 25.57
C THR A 42 -5.52 12.25 24.71
N LYS A 43 -4.49 13.00 24.33
CA LYS A 43 -3.32 12.45 23.62
C LYS A 43 -2.70 11.32 24.43
N GLU A 44 -2.44 11.54 25.71
CA GLU A 44 -1.72 10.61 26.58
C GLU A 44 -2.42 9.25 26.62
N THR A 45 -3.75 9.27 26.69
CA THR A 45 -4.55 8.04 26.76
C THR A 45 -4.72 7.38 25.39
N ALA A 46 -4.71 8.14 24.28
CA ALA A 46 -4.61 7.55 22.94
C ALA A 46 -3.26 6.86 22.73
N VAL A 47 -2.16 7.54 23.10
CA VAL A 47 -0.80 6.99 23.00
C VAL A 47 -0.63 5.75 23.87
N ASP A 48 -1.16 5.73 25.09
CA ASP A 48 -1.11 4.55 25.96
C ASP A 48 -1.83 3.34 25.34
N ILE A 49 -3.00 3.54 24.74
CA ILE A 49 -3.73 2.47 24.04
C ILE A 49 -2.93 1.97 22.83
N LEU A 50 -2.43 2.87 21.99
CA LEU A 50 -1.63 2.49 20.81
C LEU A 50 -0.34 1.76 21.23
N THR A 51 0.33 2.23 22.28
CA THR A 51 1.53 1.59 22.83
C THR A 51 1.24 0.18 23.32
N ALA A 52 0.12 -0.02 24.02
CA ALA A 52 -0.31 -1.34 24.48
C ALA A 52 -0.59 -2.29 23.31
N LEU A 53 -1.27 -1.81 22.27
CA LEU A 53 -1.51 -2.59 21.06
C LEU A 53 -0.18 -2.97 20.38
N MET A 54 0.78 -2.05 20.29
CA MET A 54 2.11 -2.32 19.71
C MET A 54 2.90 -3.38 20.48
N ALA A 55 2.74 -3.44 21.81
CA ALA A 55 3.44 -4.40 22.67
C ALA A 55 2.96 -5.84 22.45
N GLU A 56 1.67 -6.03 22.15
CA GLU A 56 1.09 -7.34 21.86
C GLU A 56 1.35 -7.79 20.41
N LEU A 57 1.65 -6.85 19.51
CA LEU A 57 1.98 -7.16 18.12
C LEU A 57 3.44 -7.66 17.99
N PRO A 58 3.71 -8.73 17.22
CA PRO A 58 5.05 -9.25 17.01
C PRO A 58 6.00 -8.19 16.45
N ASN A 59 7.25 -8.19 16.92
CA ASN A 59 8.27 -7.20 16.55
C ASN A 59 8.92 -7.45 15.19
N GLU A 60 8.09 -7.52 14.15
CA GLU A 60 8.53 -7.58 12.76
C GLU A 60 8.00 -6.35 12.03
N LYS A 61 8.89 -5.65 11.32
CA LYS A 61 8.51 -4.54 10.44
C LYS A 61 8.34 -5.05 9.02
N THR A 62 7.35 -4.56 8.28
CA THR A 62 7.04 -5.02 6.92
C THR A 62 8.27 -4.86 6.02
N ILE A 63 8.67 -5.94 5.36
CA ILE A 63 9.75 -5.95 4.38
C ILE A 63 9.14 -5.61 3.01
N SER A 64 8.74 -4.35 2.85
CA SER A 64 7.99 -3.84 1.70
C SER A 64 8.49 -2.44 1.33
N ALA A 65 8.51 -2.08 0.04
CA ALA A 65 8.94 -0.75 -0.38
C ALA A 65 7.96 0.30 0.11
N ARG A 66 8.43 1.23 0.97
CA ARG A 66 7.61 2.30 1.58
C ARG A 66 6.32 1.78 2.27
N GLY A 67 6.34 0.57 2.83
CA GLY A 67 5.14 -0.01 3.47
C GLY A 67 4.06 -0.51 2.50
N ARG A 68 4.37 -0.62 1.21
CA ARG A 68 3.43 -0.97 0.12
C ARG A 68 3.82 -2.31 -0.52
N LEU A 69 2.82 -3.07 -0.95
CA LEU A 69 3.08 -4.28 -1.73
C LEU A 69 3.75 -3.91 -3.05
N VAL A 70 4.68 -4.72 -3.54
CA VAL A 70 5.37 -4.46 -4.80
C VAL A 70 5.01 -5.53 -5.82
N ILE A 71 4.33 -5.13 -6.90
CA ILE A 71 3.90 -6.06 -7.96
C ILE A 71 4.53 -5.62 -9.28
N ALA A 72 5.20 -6.55 -9.97
CA ALA A 72 5.79 -6.27 -11.29
C ALA A 72 4.86 -6.72 -12.42
N VAL A 73 4.76 -5.91 -13.47
CA VAL A 73 4.03 -6.25 -14.70
C VAL A 73 5.04 -6.54 -15.80
N ILE A 74 5.10 -7.78 -16.27
CA ILE A 74 6.07 -8.24 -17.27
C ILE A 74 5.37 -8.84 -18.48
N GLY A 75 5.99 -8.77 -19.65
CA GLY A 75 5.29 -9.03 -20.92
C GLY A 75 6.16 -8.70 -22.12
N ALA A 76 5.87 -9.29 -23.27
CA ALA A 76 6.46 -8.87 -24.54
C ALA A 76 6.14 -7.40 -24.86
N THR A 77 6.91 -6.76 -25.74
CA THR A 77 6.59 -5.42 -26.26
C THR A 77 5.19 -5.46 -26.87
N ARG A 78 4.39 -4.43 -26.60
CA ARG A 78 2.97 -4.33 -27.03
C ARG A 78 2.04 -5.42 -26.48
N ALA A 79 2.46 -6.17 -25.46
CA ALA A 79 1.58 -7.18 -24.83
C ALA A 79 0.37 -6.59 -24.09
N GLY A 80 0.34 -5.27 -23.84
CA GLY A 80 -0.72 -4.60 -23.07
C GLY A 80 -0.34 -4.24 -21.63
N LYS A 81 0.97 -4.26 -21.28
CA LYS A 81 1.46 -3.89 -19.93
C LYS A 81 1.05 -2.47 -19.53
N SER A 82 1.37 -1.48 -20.36
CA SER A 82 1.05 -0.09 -20.06
C SER A 82 -0.45 0.21 -20.15
N SER A 83 -1.22 -0.53 -20.96
CA SER A 83 -2.69 -0.49 -20.91
C SER A 83 -3.24 -1.03 -19.59
N PHE A 84 -2.66 -2.13 -19.10
CA PHE A 84 -3.00 -2.68 -17.78
C PHE A 84 -2.70 -1.68 -16.66
N VAL A 85 -1.54 -1.04 -16.68
CA VAL A 85 -1.16 -0.02 -15.70
C VAL A 85 -2.04 1.23 -15.82
N SER A 86 -2.32 1.71 -17.04
CA SER A 86 -3.23 2.83 -17.27
C SER A 86 -4.64 2.56 -16.75
N ALA A 87 -5.16 1.34 -16.94
CA ALA A 87 -6.45 0.94 -16.39
C ALA A 87 -6.47 0.94 -14.85
N LEU A 88 -5.34 0.64 -14.20
CA LEU A 88 -5.23 0.66 -12.74
C LEU A 88 -5.10 2.07 -12.16
N THR A 89 -4.36 2.95 -12.82
CA THR A 89 -4.11 4.31 -12.33
C THR A 89 -5.20 5.29 -12.75
N GLY A 90 -5.95 4.98 -13.81
CA GLY A 90 -6.84 5.93 -14.49
C GLY A 90 -6.09 6.99 -15.29
N ASP A 91 -4.76 6.87 -15.42
CA ASP A 91 -3.93 7.81 -16.17
C ASP A 91 -3.71 7.29 -17.59
N HIS A 92 -4.38 7.94 -18.54
CA HIS A 92 -4.30 7.60 -19.96
C HIS A 92 -3.02 8.08 -20.63
N SER A 93 -2.28 9.03 -20.04
CA SER A 93 -1.01 9.51 -20.60
C SER A 93 0.06 8.41 -20.66
N ILE A 94 -0.04 7.43 -19.76
CA ILE A 94 0.81 6.22 -19.74
C ILE A 94 0.76 5.47 -21.07
N MET A 95 -0.41 5.41 -21.73
CA MET A 95 -0.53 4.75 -23.03
C MET A 95 0.14 5.54 -24.15
N GLU A 96 0.14 6.87 -24.07
CA GLU A 96 0.80 7.74 -25.05
C GLU A 96 2.32 7.61 -24.94
N GLU A 97 2.86 7.57 -23.72
CA GLU A 97 4.29 7.33 -23.47
C GLU A 97 4.75 5.93 -23.91
N ALA A 98 3.88 4.92 -23.72
CA ALA A 98 4.13 3.53 -24.09
C ALA A 98 4.12 3.27 -25.62
N SER A 99 3.76 4.27 -26.44
CA SER A 99 3.88 4.19 -27.90
C SER A 99 5.34 4.12 -28.38
N THR A 100 6.29 4.44 -27.49
CA THR A 100 7.74 4.34 -27.68
C THR A 100 8.31 3.10 -26.98
N THR A 101 9.45 2.58 -27.46
CA THR A 101 10.14 1.49 -26.76
C THR A 101 10.58 1.97 -25.39
N MET A 102 10.00 1.37 -24.35
CA MET A 102 10.34 1.67 -22.96
C MET A 102 11.70 1.06 -22.63
N ASP A 103 12.67 1.88 -22.22
CA ASP A 103 14.04 1.44 -21.91
C ASP A 103 14.27 1.17 -20.41
N ASP A 104 13.46 1.80 -19.55
CA ASP A 104 13.56 1.72 -18.10
C ASP A 104 12.25 1.33 -17.44
N ILE A 105 12.32 0.70 -16.27
CA ILE A 105 11.15 0.44 -15.42
C ILE A 105 10.51 1.75 -14.91
N LYS A 106 9.19 1.76 -14.74
CA LYS A 106 8.43 2.85 -14.10
C LYS A 106 7.60 2.31 -12.94
N GLU A 107 7.42 3.13 -11.91
CA GLU A 107 6.62 2.78 -10.74
C GLU A 107 5.34 3.63 -10.69
N TYR A 108 4.25 3.00 -10.27
CA TYR A 108 2.96 3.64 -10.11
C TYR A 108 2.34 3.21 -8.78
N GLU A 109 1.80 4.15 -8.02
CA GLU A 109 1.11 3.84 -6.77
C GLU A 109 -0.41 3.71 -7.01
N VAL A 110 -0.99 2.60 -6.57
CA VAL A 110 -2.43 2.32 -6.66
C VAL A 110 -2.94 1.75 -5.33
N HIS A 111 -4.26 1.74 -5.14
CA HIS A 111 -4.89 1.19 -3.94
C HIS A 111 -5.83 0.05 -4.30
N ILE A 112 -5.56 -1.13 -3.73
CA ILE A 112 -6.32 -2.35 -3.99
C ILE A 112 -7.06 -2.76 -2.72
N ASN A 113 -8.37 -2.54 -2.65
CA ASN A 113 -9.16 -2.78 -1.44
C ASN A 113 -8.55 -2.13 -0.17
N GLY A 114 -8.13 -0.87 -0.32
CA GLY A 114 -7.46 -0.09 0.72
C GLY A 114 -5.98 -0.45 0.95
N GLU A 115 -5.45 -1.45 0.25
CA GLU A 115 -4.04 -1.83 0.32
C GLU A 115 -3.20 -1.01 -0.67
N PRO A 116 -2.19 -0.24 -0.22
CA PRO A 116 -1.34 0.50 -1.14
C PRO A 116 -0.37 -0.46 -1.84
N VAL A 117 -0.33 -0.37 -3.16
CA VAL A 117 0.47 -1.22 -4.05
C VAL A 117 1.33 -0.34 -4.94
N ILE A 118 2.61 -0.67 -5.06
CA ILE A 118 3.50 -0.16 -6.08
C ILE A 118 3.47 -1.17 -7.24
N VAL A 119 2.97 -0.71 -8.39
CA VAL A 119 2.98 -1.46 -9.64
C VAL A 119 4.19 -1.02 -10.45
N ILE A 120 5.06 -1.96 -10.79
CA ILE A 120 6.24 -1.71 -11.64
C ILE A 120 5.91 -2.10 -13.07
N ASP A 121 5.79 -1.12 -13.96
CA ASP A 121 5.74 -1.35 -15.41
C ASP A 121 7.17 -1.56 -15.93
N THR A 122 7.37 -2.59 -16.75
CA THR A 122 8.70 -2.95 -17.23
C THR A 122 8.83 -2.79 -18.74
N PRO A 123 10.06 -2.64 -19.27
CA PRO A 123 10.33 -2.84 -20.69
C PRO A 123 9.84 -4.19 -21.22
N GLY A 124 9.71 -4.29 -22.55
CA GLY A 124 9.37 -5.54 -23.24
C GLY A 124 10.49 -6.59 -23.18
N LEU A 125 10.10 -7.87 -23.08
CA LEU A 125 11.03 -9.01 -22.90
C LEU A 125 11.39 -9.75 -24.21
N ASP A 126 11.15 -9.16 -25.38
CA ASP A 126 10.99 -9.89 -26.63
C ASP A 126 12.01 -9.60 -27.75
N TYR A 127 12.89 -8.60 -27.61
CA TYR A 127 13.87 -8.26 -28.64
C TYR A 127 15.09 -9.19 -28.65
N ARG A 128 15.77 -9.40 -27.52
CA ARG A 128 16.94 -10.30 -27.39
C ARG A 128 16.98 -10.97 -26.02
N PRO A 129 17.63 -12.14 -25.88
CA PRO A 129 17.86 -12.76 -24.57
C PRO A 129 18.55 -11.81 -23.56
N SER A 130 19.45 -10.95 -24.04
CA SER A 130 20.11 -9.90 -23.24
C SER A 130 19.13 -8.91 -22.61
N ASP A 131 18.05 -8.58 -23.33
CA ASP A 131 17.09 -7.57 -22.92
C ASP A 131 16.21 -8.12 -21.80
N ARG A 132 15.92 -9.42 -21.85
CA ARG A 132 15.24 -10.13 -20.77
C ARG A 132 16.00 -10.06 -19.46
N GLU A 133 17.29 -10.41 -19.49
CA GLU A 133 18.14 -10.29 -18.32
C GLU A 133 18.27 -8.84 -17.84
N ALA A 134 18.28 -7.87 -18.75
CA ALA A 134 18.39 -6.47 -18.41
C ALA A 134 17.19 -5.99 -17.57
N VAL A 135 15.96 -6.31 -17.98
CA VAL A 135 14.74 -5.96 -17.22
C VAL A 135 14.80 -6.52 -15.80
N PHE A 136 15.20 -7.77 -15.66
CA PHE A 136 15.31 -8.42 -14.36
C PHE A 136 16.44 -7.85 -13.50
N LYS A 137 17.56 -7.46 -14.11
CA LYS A 137 18.63 -6.71 -13.43
C LYS A 137 18.13 -5.34 -12.96
N GLN A 138 17.34 -4.63 -13.77
CA GLN A 138 16.73 -3.35 -13.39
C GLN A 138 15.76 -3.52 -12.20
N LEU A 139 14.87 -4.51 -12.25
CA LEU A 139 13.97 -4.85 -11.14
C LEU A 139 14.74 -5.16 -9.85
N ALA A 140 15.77 -6.00 -9.93
CA ALA A 140 16.61 -6.34 -8.77
C ALA A 140 17.36 -5.12 -8.22
N ALA A 141 17.88 -4.26 -9.10
CA ALA A 141 18.54 -3.01 -8.71
C ALA A 141 17.58 -2.05 -8.00
N TRP A 142 16.36 -1.91 -8.51
CA TRP A 142 15.31 -1.10 -7.90
C TRP A 142 14.93 -1.62 -6.52
N LEU A 143 14.68 -2.93 -6.37
CA LEU A 143 14.37 -3.55 -5.07
C LEU A 143 15.49 -3.31 -4.04
N LYS A 144 16.75 -3.40 -4.48
CA LYS A 144 17.92 -3.12 -3.65
C LYS A 144 18.01 -1.64 -3.26
N ALA A 145 17.70 -0.73 -4.18
CA ALA A 145 17.65 0.70 -3.90
C ALA A 145 16.57 1.02 -2.88
N GLN A 146 15.35 0.51 -3.07
CA GLN A 146 14.25 0.68 -2.12
C GLN A 146 14.60 0.10 -0.74
N ALA A 147 15.23 -1.07 -0.67
CA ALA A 147 15.69 -1.68 0.58
C ALA A 147 16.63 -0.74 1.35
N ARG A 148 17.59 -0.10 0.66
CA ARG A 148 18.50 0.86 1.27
C ARG A 148 17.78 2.09 1.82
N LEU A 149 16.81 2.64 1.06
CA LEU A 149 16.06 3.83 1.47
C LEU A 149 15.34 3.62 2.81
N ILE A 150 14.73 2.45 3.00
CA ILE A 150 14.02 2.10 4.24
C ILE A 150 14.90 1.38 5.27
N ARG A 151 16.23 1.40 5.09
CA ARG A 151 17.23 0.74 5.95
C ARG A 151 16.92 -0.74 6.24
N ARG A 152 16.50 -1.47 5.20
CA ARG A 152 16.25 -2.91 5.23
C ARG A 152 17.33 -3.68 4.51
N PRO A 153 17.63 -4.92 4.95
CA PRO A 153 18.60 -5.76 4.27
C PRO A 153 18.16 -6.13 2.85
N ARG A 154 16.85 -6.27 2.62
CA ARG A 154 16.29 -6.65 1.32
C ARG A 154 14.82 -6.27 1.22
N ILE A 155 14.32 -6.10 0.00
CA ILE A 155 12.89 -6.04 -0.37
C ILE A 155 12.71 -7.02 -1.52
N TYR A 156 11.52 -7.59 -1.63
CA TYR A 156 11.17 -8.56 -2.67
C TYR A 156 9.85 -8.14 -3.30
N LEU A 157 9.56 -8.67 -4.49
CA LEU A 157 8.24 -8.58 -5.09
C LEU A 157 7.24 -9.37 -4.25
N ASP A 158 6.03 -8.84 -4.12
CA ASP A 158 4.88 -9.52 -3.53
C ASP A 158 4.06 -10.26 -4.59
N GLY A 159 4.22 -9.94 -5.88
CA GLY A 159 3.69 -10.74 -6.98
C GLY A 159 4.13 -10.26 -8.35
N ILE A 160 3.72 -11.01 -9.37
CA ILE A 160 4.00 -10.73 -10.78
C ILE A 160 2.74 -10.91 -11.61
N VAL A 161 2.44 -9.94 -12.44
CA VAL A 161 1.46 -10.06 -13.51
C VAL A 161 2.21 -10.27 -14.82
N VAL A 162 2.03 -11.45 -15.41
CA VAL A 162 2.55 -11.79 -16.73
C VAL A 162 1.49 -11.46 -17.75
N VAL A 163 1.74 -10.45 -18.57
CA VAL A 163 0.81 -9.95 -19.56
C VAL A 163 1.09 -10.61 -20.91
N HIS A 164 0.06 -11.22 -21.49
CA HIS A 164 0.16 -12.01 -22.71
C HIS A 164 -1.04 -11.78 -23.67
N PRO A 165 -0.82 -11.38 -24.94
CA PRO A 165 -1.90 -11.24 -25.91
C PRO A 165 -2.59 -12.58 -26.16
N ILE A 166 -3.93 -12.60 -26.18
CA ILE A 166 -4.67 -13.81 -26.56
C ILE A 166 -4.49 -14.15 -28.04
N VAL A 167 -4.34 -13.11 -28.88
CA VAL A 167 -3.93 -13.22 -30.28
C VAL A 167 -2.68 -12.36 -30.48
N PRO A 168 -1.49 -12.97 -30.51
CA PRO A 168 -0.28 -12.27 -30.91
C PRO A 168 -0.42 -11.79 -32.35
N ASP A 169 0.02 -10.56 -32.63
CA ASP A 169 0.21 -10.08 -33.99
C ASP A 169 1.68 -10.17 -34.39
N ASP A 170 1.99 -10.01 -35.68
CA ASP A 170 3.37 -10.05 -36.21
C ASP A 170 4.32 -9.02 -35.55
N ARG A 171 3.77 -8.05 -34.82
CA ARG A 171 4.51 -6.99 -34.11
C ARG A 171 4.71 -7.31 -32.63
N THR A 172 3.99 -8.29 -32.10
CA THR A 172 4.21 -8.87 -30.78
C THR A 172 5.43 -9.76 -30.94
N GLY A 173 6.56 -9.39 -30.34
CA GLY A 173 7.77 -10.18 -30.47
C GLY A 173 7.63 -11.56 -29.80
N ASN A 174 8.75 -12.22 -29.52
CA ASN A 174 8.74 -13.52 -28.86
C ASN A 174 7.96 -13.48 -27.53
N LEU A 175 6.81 -14.16 -27.52
CA LEU A 175 5.97 -14.33 -26.34
C LEU A 175 6.75 -14.96 -25.18
N ILE A 176 6.41 -14.56 -23.96
CA ILE A 176 7.06 -15.07 -22.75
C ILE A 176 6.55 -16.47 -22.48
N ARG A 177 7.44 -17.45 -22.62
CA ARG A 177 7.14 -18.85 -22.25
C ARG A 177 7.29 -19.07 -20.75
N GLN A 178 6.47 -19.94 -20.19
CA GLN A 178 6.57 -20.35 -18.79
C GLN A 178 7.98 -20.84 -18.39
N SER A 179 8.67 -21.55 -19.30
CA SER A 179 10.03 -22.05 -19.04
C SER A 179 11.01 -20.93 -18.67
N PHE A 180 10.87 -19.77 -19.31
CA PHE A 180 11.72 -18.63 -19.06
C PHE A 180 11.49 -18.04 -17.65
N LEU A 181 10.25 -17.96 -17.20
CA LEU A 181 9.94 -17.50 -15.84
C LEU A 181 10.45 -18.49 -14.79
N ILE A 182 10.34 -19.80 -15.07
CA ILE A 182 10.86 -20.88 -14.22
C ILE A 182 12.40 -20.88 -14.16
N ASP A 183 13.07 -20.47 -15.24
CA ASP A 183 14.54 -20.38 -15.30
C ASP A 183 15.06 -19.13 -14.58
N GLN A 184 14.34 -18.01 -14.67
CA GLN A 184 14.70 -16.76 -14.00
C GLN A 184 14.31 -16.73 -12.52
N SER A 185 13.43 -17.63 -12.07
CA SER A 185 12.89 -17.61 -10.71
C SER A 185 13.99 -17.65 -9.64
N ASN A 186 15.01 -18.48 -9.82
CA ASN A 186 16.14 -18.59 -8.89
C ASN A 186 16.95 -17.28 -8.79
N THR A 187 17.12 -16.58 -9.91
CA THR A 187 17.91 -15.33 -9.99
C THR A 187 17.15 -14.16 -9.38
N LEU A 188 15.83 -14.12 -9.51
CA LEU A 188 14.99 -13.00 -9.11
C LEU A 188 14.53 -13.04 -7.67
N PHE A 189 14.17 -14.21 -7.19
CA PHE A 189 13.52 -14.37 -5.90
C PHE A 189 14.48 -14.86 -4.82
N GLY A 190 15.66 -15.39 -5.19
CA GLY A 190 16.64 -15.96 -4.28
C GLY A 190 16.07 -17.10 -3.45
N ASP A 191 16.60 -17.37 -2.26
CA ASP A 191 16.16 -18.46 -1.38
C ASP A 191 14.76 -18.25 -0.73
N ARG A 192 13.96 -17.26 -1.19
CA ARG A 192 12.58 -17.12 -0.73
C ARG A 192 11.72 -18.23 -1.35
N LYS A 193 11.61 -19.31 -0.59
CA LYS A 193 10.72 -20.47 -0.81
C LYS A 193 9.25 -20.14 -1.16
N SER A 194 8.77 -18.92 -0.91
CA SER A 194 7.34 -18.57 -0.94
C SER A 194 6.83 -17.86 -2.21
N ILE A 195 7.67 -17.36 -3.11
CA ILE A 195 7.19 -16.70 -4.37
C ILE A 195 7.51 -17.54 -5.60
N TYR A 196 8.52 -18.41 -5.52
CA TYR A 196 8.88 -19.40 -6.54
C TYR A 196 9.78 -20.45 -5.87
N ASP A 197 9.31 -21.68 -5.69
CA ASP A 197 10.08 -22.84 -5.25
C ASP A 197 9.66 -24.06 -6.07
N LYS A 198 10.62 -24.70 -6.75
CA LYS A 198 10.37 -25.90 -7.57
C LYS A 198 9.96 -27.13 -6.73
N LYS A 199 10.01 -27.02 -5.40
CA LYS A 199 9.65 -28.06 -4.42
C LYS A 199 8.43 -27.69 -3.57
N ASP A 200 7.82 -26.52 -3.80
CA ASP A 200 6.62 -26.05 -3.11
C ASP A 200 5.49 -25.89 -4.14
N ASP A 201 4.41 -26.64 -3.96
CA ASP A 201 3.27 -26.61 -4.89
C ASP A 201 2.49 -25.27 -4.82
N SER A 202 2.74 -24.44 -3.79
CA SER A 202 2.15 -23.10 -3.62
C SER A 202 3.01 -21.96 -4.19
N ALA A 203 4.19 -22.31 -4.70
CA ALA A 203 5.21 -21.38 -5.14
C ALA A 203 4.68 -20.28 -6.06
N TYR A 204 3.76 -20.56 -6.97
CA TYR A 204 3.40 -19.63 -8.04
C TYR A 204 2.04 -18.93 -7.82
N HIS A 205 1.42 -19.04 -6.64
CA HIS A 205 0.12 -18.44 -6.38
C HIS A 205 0.09 -16.91 -6.53
N ARG A 206 1.26 -16.26 -6.42
CA ARG A 206 1.44 -14.81 -6.59
C ARG A 206 1.89 -14.41 -7.99
N VAL A 207 1.75 -15.33 -8.94
CA VAL A 207 2.04 -15.14 -10.36
C VAL A 207 0.74 -15.26 -11.11
N VAL A 208 0.31 -14.20 -11.78
CA VAL A 208 -0.94 -14.22 -12.55
C VAL A 208 -0.63 -14.06 -14.02
N LEU A 209 -1.10 -14.98 -14.86
CA LEU A 209 -1.11 -14.79 -16.30
C LEU A 209 -2.35 -13.97 -16.68
N ALA A 210 -2.15 -12.72 -17.07
CA ALA A 210 -3.17 -11.83 -17.57
C ALA A 210 -3.22 -11.88 -19.11
N THR A 211 -4.28 -12.46 -19.66
CA THR A 211 -4.51 -12.45 -21.10
C THR A 211 -5.11 -11.13 -21.56
N THR A 212 -4.63 -10.57 -22.66
CA THR A 212 -5.01 -9.23 -23.15
C THR A 212 -5.50 -9.25 -24.59
N MET A 213 -5.91 -8.09 -25.10
CA MET A 213 -6.36 -7.90 -26.49
C MET A 213 -7.69 -8.61 -26.80
N TRP A 214 -8.54 -8.80 -25.78
CA TRP A 214 -9.88 -9.40 -25.93
C TRP A 214 -10.87 -8.50 -26.68
N ASP A 215 -10.58 -7.21 -26.76
CA ASP A 215 -11.36 -6.15 -27.38
C ASP A 215 -10.93 -5.85 -28.83
N LYS A 216 -9.93 -6.56 -29.37
CA LYS A 216 -9.44 -6.34 -30.74
C LYS A 216 -10.57 -6.57 -31.76
N PRO A 217 -10.86 -5.59 -32.65
CA PRO A 217 -11.89 -5.73 -33.67
C PRO A 217 -11.60 -6.90 -34.62
N GLY A 218 -12.66 -7.60 -35.04
CA GLY A 218 -12.57 -8.69 -36.03
C GLY A 218 -12.08 -10.03 -35.47
N ILE A 219 -11.94 -10.15 -34.15
CA ILE A 219 -11.65 -11.43 -33.50
C ILE A 219 -12.93 -12.29 -33.41
N ASP A 220 -12.82 -13.54 -33.85
CA ASP A 220 -13.82 -14.56 -33.59
C ASP A 220 -13.72 -15.04 -32.14
N ARG A 221 -14.75 -14.76 -31.34
CA ARG A 221 -14.81 -15.09 -29.91
C ARG A 221 -14.68 -16.59 -29.64
N GLN A 222 -15.26 -17.45 -30.48
CA GLN A 222 -15.13 -18.90 -30.28
C GLN A 222 -13.69 -19.33 -30.47
N ARG A 223 -13.03 -18.81 -31.50
CA ARG A 223 -11.63 -19.11 -31.79
C ARG A 223 -10.68 -18.65 -30.68
N VAL A 224 -10.88 -17.46 -30.10
CA VAL A 224 -10.01 -17.01 -28.98
C VAL A 224 -10.28 -17.74 -27.69
N GLU A 225 -11.51 -18.18 -27.42
CA GLU A 225 -11.81 -19.05 -26.28
C GLU A 225 -11.18 -20.45 -26.44
N GLU A 226 -11.10 -20.98 -27.66
CA GLU A 226 -10.33 -22.19 -27.95
C GLU A 226 -8.83 -21.97 -27.77
N GLN A 227 -8.31 -20.82 -28.22
CA GLN A 227 -6.90 -20.48 -28.07
C GLN A 227 -6.50 -20.28 -26.60
N GLU A 228 -7.38 -19.70 -25.78
CA GLU A 228 -7.20 -19.61 -24.33
C GLU A 228 -7.06 -21.01 -23.71
N LYS A 229 -7.96 -21.93 -24.07
CA LYS A 229 -7.90 -23.33 -23.59
C LYS A 229 -6.62 -24.03 -24.03
N ASP A 230 -6.19 -23.81 -25.25
CA ASP A 230 -4.96 -24.40 -25.80
C ASP A 230 -3.71 -23.84 -25.12
N MET A 231 -3.65 -22.52 -24.92
CA MET A 231 -2.56 -21.86 -24.19
C MET A 231 -2.47 -22.39 -22.75
N LEU A 232 -3.61 -22.53 -22.08
CA LEU A 232 -3.69 -23.09 -20.75
C LEU A 232 -3.13 -24.53 -20.69
N LYS A 233 -3.49 -25.36 -21.68
CA LYS A 233 -3.08 -26.77 -21.73
C LYS A 233 -1.63 -26.99 -22.16
N ARG A 234 -1.10 -26.13 -23.03
CA ARG A 234 0.21 -26.36 -23.69
C ARG A 234 1.30 -25.44 -23.20
N GLU A 235 0.97 -24.17 -22.95
CA GLU A 235 1.96 -23.11 -22.70
C GLU A 235 2.00 -22.64 -21.25
N TRP A 236 0.90 -22.80 -20.50
CA TRP A 236 0.79 -22.38 -19.09
C TRP A 236 0.47 -23.53 -18.13
N ASN A 237 0.46 -24.77 -18.60
CA ASN A 237 0.05 -25.93 -17.81
C ASN A 237 0.90 -26.17 -16.56
N ILE A 238 2.21 -25.96 -16.62
CA ILE A 238 3.12 -26.16 -15.48
C ILE A 238 2.84 -25.10 -14.42
N MET A 239 2.75 -23.84 -14.85
CA MET A 239 2.45 -22.72 -13.96
C MET A 239 1.08 -22.86 -13.31
N GLN A 240 0.07 -23.26 -14.10
CA GLN A 240 -1.26 -23.51 -13.57
C GLN A 240 -1.28 -24.66 -12.57
N ALA A 241 -0.60 -25.77 -12.85
CA ALA A 241 -0.48 -26.88 -11.92
C ALA A 241 0.22 -26.47 -10.62
N ALA A 242 1.14 -25.49 -10.69
CA ALA A 242 1.82 -24.89 -9.55
C ALA A 242 1.05 -23.70 -8.92
N GLY A 243 -0.23 -23.55 -9.29
CA GLY A 243 -1.19 -22.64 -8.69
C GLY A 243 -1.18 -21.19 -9.20
N ALA A 244 -0.46 -20.88 -10.28
CA ALA A 244 -0.55 -19.59 -10.96
C ALA A 244 -1.86 -19.45 -11.74
N PRO A 245 -2.80 -18.56 -11.37
CA PRO A 245 -4.04 -18.41 -12.10
C PRO A 245 -3.81 -17.73 -13.46
N MET A 246 -4.65 -18.10 -14.43
CA MET A 246 -4.83 -17.36 -15.68
C MET A 246 -6.13 -16.56 -15.59
N MET A 247 -6.07 -15.28 -15.91
CA MET A 247 -7.17 -14.32 -15.82
C MET A 247 -7.24 -13.46 -17.08
N ARG A 248 -8.42 -12.92 -17.39
CA ARG A 248 -8.63 -12.04 -18.55
C ARG A 248 -8.54 -10.58 -18.12
N PHE A 249 -7.69 -9.81 -18.80
CA PHE A 249 -7.70 -8.35 -18.75
C PHE A 249 -8.50 -7.84 -19.94
N GLU A 250 -9.67 -7.28 -19.65
CA GLU A 250 -10.68 -6.86 -20.64
C GLU A 250 -10.52 -5.38 -21.02
N ASN A 251 -9.33 -4.82 -20.79
CA ASN A 251 -9.01 -3.41 -21.00
C ASN A 251 -9.88 -2.45 -20.17
N THR A 252 -10.26 -2.88 -18.96
CA THR A 252 -11.07 -2.09 -18.02
C THR A 252 -10.41 -1.98 -16.65
N PRO A 253 -10.68 -0.90 -15.88
CA PRO A 253 -10.23 -0.79 -14.50
C PRO A 253 -10.64 -1.99 -13.63
N GLU A 254 -11.87 -2.49 -13.80
CA GLU A 254 -12.40 -3.60 -13.00
C GLU A 254 -11.67 -4.92 -13.27
N SER A 255 -11.33 -5.19 -14.54
CA SER A 255 -10.56 -6.40 -14.89
C SER A 255 -9.11 -6.32 -14.40
N ALA A 256 -8.48 -5.14 -14.46
CA ALA A 256 -7.13 -4.96 -13.93
C ALA A 256 -7.10 -5.05 -12.39
N MET A 257 -8.07 -4.42 -11.72
CA MET A 257 -8.24 -4.48 -10.27
C MET A 257 -8.37 -5.92 -9.78
N ARG A 258 -9.28 -6.72 -10.37
CA ARG A 258 -9.47 -8.14 -10.02
C ARG A 258 -8.18 -8.96 -10.11
N ILE A 259 -7.33 -8.67 -11.09
CA ILE A 259 -6.04 -9.35 -11.26
C ILE A 259 -5.08 -9.03 -10.10
N LEU A 260 -4.99 -7.76 -9.70
CA LEU A 260 -4.15 -7.38 -8.55
C LEU A 260 -4.76 -7.85 -7.22
N GLU A 261 -6.08 -7.76 -7.05
CA GLU A 261 -6.80 -8.24 -5.87
C GLU A 261 -6.43 -9.69 -5.56
N ARG A 262 -6.37 -10.55 -6.58
CA ARG A 262 -5.97 -11.94 -6.40
C ARG A 262 -4.60 -12.08 -5.74
N ILE A 263 -3.61 -11.29 -6.17
CA ILE A 263 -2.25 -11.33 -5.59
C ILE A 263 -2.27 -10.80 -4.15
N VAL A 264 -3.01 -9.72 -3.89
CA VAL A 264 -3.12 -9.09 -2.57
C VAL A 264 -3.81 -10.02 -1.57
N GLU A 265 -4.87 -10.71 -1.98
CA GLU A 265 -5.61 -11.67 -1.16
C GLU A 265 -4.76 -12.90 -0.82
N GLU A 266 -4.05 -13.45 -1.81
CA GLU A 266 -3.12 -14.56 -1.57
C GLU A 266 -2.02 -14.16 -0.58
N ARG A 267 -1.49 -12.94 -0.72
CA ARG A 267 -0.49 -12.38 0.20
C ARG A 267 -1.02 -12.27 1.63
N LYS A 268 -2.29 -11.91 1.78
CA LYS A 268 -3.00 -11.82 3.08
C LYS A 268 -3.25 -13.19 3.69
N ALA A 269 -3.59 -14.19 2.88
CA ALA A 269 -3.90 -15.54 3.33
C ALA A 269 -2.66 -16.33 3.76
N ASP A 270 -1.58 -16.25 2.97
CA ASP A 270 -0.37 -17.06 3.17
C ASP A 270 0.52 -16.62 4.34
N ASP A 271 0.33 -15.40 4.84
CA ASP A 271 1.24 -14.81 5.80
C ASP A 271 0.45 -14.16 6.94
N PRO A 272 0.09 -14.93 7.99
CA PRO A 272 -0.53 -14.37 9.18
C PRO A 272 0.28 -13.20 9.77
N LYS A 273 1.61 -13.22 9.62
CA LYS A 273 2.48 -12.12 10.04
C LYS A 273 2.28 -10.88 9.18
N TYR A 274 1.81 -10.97 7.93
CA TYR A 274 1.44 -9.81 7.12
C TYR A 274 0.36 -8.97 7.79
N GLN A 275 -0.69 -9.59 8.33
CA GLN A 275 -1.77 -8.88 9.04
C GLN A 275 -1.23 -8.16 10.28
N PHE A 276 -0.42 -8.84 11.10
CA PHE A 276 0.19 -8.23 12.28
C PHE A 276 1.16 -7.09 11.92
N ARG A 277 1.98 -7.27 10.88
CA ARG A 277 2.92 -6.24 10.40
C ARG A 277 2.18 -5.01 9.86
N ARG A 278 1.09 -5.21 9.11
CA ARG A 278 0.23 -4.12 8.59
C ARG A 278 -0.43 -3.34 9.73
N MET A 279 -1.03 -4.05 10.68
CA MET A 279 -1.66 -3.43 11.85
C MET A 279 -0.65 -2.60 12.63
N ARG A 280 0.57 -3.12 12.83
CA ARG A 280 1.65 -2.37 13.47
C ARG A 280 2.05 -1.12 12.70
N THR A 281 2.30 -1.21 11.39
CA THR A 281 2.65 -0.03 10.57
C THR A 281 1.53 1.01 10.56
N GLY A 282 0.27 0.58 10.56
CA GLY A 282 -0.88 1.49 10.70
C GLY A 282 -0.90 2.22 12.04
N ILE A 283 -0.65 1.49 13.14
CA ILE A 283 -0.55 2.06 14.48
C ILE A 283 0.64 3.04 14.58
N GLU A 284 1.79 2.70 14.01
CA GLU A 284 2.96 3.60 13.94
C GLU A 284 2.61 4.91 13.22
N ALA A 285 1.96 4.85 12.06
CA ALA A 285 1.56 6.03 11.30
C ALA A 285 0.55 6.91 12.07
N ILE A 286 -0.46 6.30 12.69
CA ILE A 286 -1.45 7.04 13.51
C ILE A 286 -0.75 7.72 14.69
N GLN A 287 0.20 7.04 15.33
CA GLN A 287 0.96 7.57 16.46
C GLN A 287 1.81 8.79 16.03
N ASP A 288 2.42 8.73 14.86
CA ASP A 288 3.18 9.84 14.27
C ASP A 288 2.28 11.03 13.93
N ASP A 289 1.11 10.79 13.32
CA ASP A 289 0.12 11.83 13.00
C ASP A 289 -0.42 12.52 14.27
N ILE A 290 -0.74 11.75 15.32
CA ILE A 290 -1.15 12.30 16.62
C ILE A 290 -0.05 13.19 17.20
N ASN A 291 1.21 12.79 17.08
CA ASN A 291 2.33 13.57 17.56
C ASN A 291 2.49 14.88 16.79
N LEU A 292 2.35 14.84 15.47
CA LEU A 292 2.43 16.02 14.60
C LEU A 292 1.30 17.01 14.90
N LEU A 293 0.05 16.55 14.93
CA LEU A 293 -1.12 17.39 15.24
C LEU A 293 -0.99 18.07 16.60
N HIS A 294 -0.42 17.38 17.58
CA HIS A 294 -0.18 17.96 18.89
C HIS A 294 0.85 19.10 18.84
N GLN A 295 1.93 18.92 18.08
CA GLN A 295 2.95 19.96 17.90
C GLN A 295 2.36 21.22 17.23
N GLU A 296 1.49 21.04 16.23
CA GLU A 296 0.76 22.15 15.60
C GLU A 296 -0.17 22.87 16.57
N LEU A 297 -0.94 22.11 17.38
CA LEU A 297 -1.84 22.67 18.40
C LEU A 297 -1.09 23.46 19.47
N GLU A 298 0.07 22.98 19.93
CA GLU A 298 0.93 23.72 20.85
C GLU A 298 1.42 25.04 20.23
N GLY A 299 1.82 25.02 18.95
CA GLY A 299 2.17 26.22 18.21
C GLY A 299 1.03 27.24 18.15
N ILE A 300 -0.19 26.79 17.87
CA ILE A 300 -1.38 27.65 17.86
C ILE A 300 -1.67 28.24 19.24
N ARG A 301 -1.59 27.43 20.31
CA ARG A 301 -1.79 27.91 21.69
C ARG A 301 -0.74 28.95 22.08
N HIS A 302 0.50 28.76 21.66
CA HIS A 302 1.57 29.73 21.89
C HIS A 302 1.25 31.06 21.19
N GLY A 303 0.91 31.02 19.89
CA GLY A 303 0.53 32.21 19.13
C GLY A 303 -0.71 32.93 19.70
N GLN A 304 -1.72 32.20 20.18
CA GLN A 304 -2.87 32.78 20.88
C GLN A 304 -2.48 33.48 22.18
N THR A 305 -1.52 32.91 22.91
CA THR A 305 -1.02 33.50 24.16
C THR A 305 -0.26 34.79 23.87
N GLU A 306 0.57 34.82 22.82
CA GLU A 306 1.26 36.03 22.37
C GLU A 306 0.29 37.11 21.89
N LEU A 307 -0.72 36.76 21.10
CA LEU A 307 -1.78 37.68 20.67
C LEU A 307 -2.53 38.27 21.86
N ARG A 308 -2.90 37.44 22.84
CA ARG A 308 -3.55 37.89 24.07
C ARG A 308 -2.67 38.85 24.86
N ASN A 309 -1.39 38.51 25.04
CA ASN A 309 -0.43 39.36 25.74
C ASN A 309 -0.23 40.70 24.99
N GLY A 310 -0.17 40.67 23.66
CA GLY A 310 -0.12 41.86 22.82
C GLY A 310 -1.37 42.74 22.95
N GLN A 311 -2.57 42.15 22.98
CA GLN A 311 -3.81 42.87 23.22
C GLN A 311 -3.89 43.49 24.62
N GLU A 312 -3.44 42.76 25.66
CA GLU A 312 -3.36 43.29 27.03
C GLU A 312 -2.35 44.44 27.14
N ALA A 313 -1.20 44.34 26.44
CA ALA A 313 -0.24 45.42 26.35
C ALA A 313 -0.83 46.65 25.65
N LEU A 314 -1.58 46.45 24.55
CA LEU A 314 -2.26 47.53 23.83
C LEU A 314 -3.28 48.28 24.72
N LYS A 315 -4.01 47.56 25.58
CA LYS A 315 -4.95 48.13 26.56
C LYS A 315 -4.27 48.93 27.69
N ARG A 316 -2.98 48.68 27.94
CA ARG A 316 -2.18 49.37 28.98
C ARG A 316 -1.42 50.58 28.43
N LEU A 317 -1.44 50.81 27.13
CA LEU A 317 -0.96 52.07 26.57
C LEU A 317 -1.86 53.21 27.10
N PRO A 318 -1.30 54.38 27.47
CA PRO A 318 -2.11 55.52 27.86
C PRO A 318 -3.12 55.81 26.75
N GLU A 319 -4.36 56.17 27.11
CA GLU A 319 -5.33 56.72 26.16
C GLU A 319 -4.60 57.75 25.30
N TRP A 320 -4.50 57.50 23.99
CA TRP A 320 -3.74 58.35 23.07
C TRP A 320 -4.19 59.82 23.16
N ASP A 321 -5.43 60.04 23.63
CA ASP A 321 -6.00 61.34 23.98
C ASP A 321 -5.16 62.12 25.01
N ARG A 322 -4.58 61.46 26.04
CA ARG A 322 -3.72 62.11 27.04
C ARG A 322 -2.33 62.46 26.52
N VAL A 323 -1.83 61.70 25.55
CA VAL A 323 -0.55 61.99 24.88
C VAL A 323 -0.75 63.14 23.89
N ILE A 324 -1.87 63.15 23.16
CA ILE A 324 -2.25 64.24 22.27
C ILE A 324 -2.49 65.53 23.08
N GLU A 325 -3.24 65.50 24.18
CA GLU A 325 -3.43 66.67 25.06
C GLU A 325 -2.12 67.27 25.59
N ARG A 326 -1.14 66.43 25.93
CA ARG A 326 0.19 66.89 26.40
C ARG A 326 1.04 67.48 25.28
N VAL A 327 0.85 67.07 24.03
CA VAL A 327 1.58 67.62 22.89
C VAL A 327 0.90 68.87 22.34
N THR A 328 -0.42 69.00 22.49
CA THR A 328 -1.17 70.20 22.07
C THR A 328 -1.18 71.34 23.09
N ASN A 329 -0.87 71.09 24.37
CA ASN A 329 -0.76 72.13 25.42
C ASN A 329 0.67 72.66 25.64
N ILE A 330 1.58 72.46 24.68
CA ILE A 330 2.87 73.18 24.65
C ILE A 330 2.66 74.42 23.77
N GLU A 331 2.14 75.50 24.36
CA GLU A 331 2.24 76.87 23.83
C GLU A 331 3.50 77.57 24.37
#